data_AF-A0A8S3IRP3-F1
#
_entry.id   AF-A0A8S3IRP3-F1
#
_cell.length_a   1.000
_cell.length_b   1.000
_cell.length_c   1.000
_cell.angle_alpha   90.00
_cell.angle_beta   90.00
_cell.angle_gamma   90.00
#
_symmetry.space_group_name_H-M   'P 1'
#
loop_
_entity.id
_entity.type
_entity.pdbx_description
1 polymer ?
#
loop_
_entity_poly.entity_id
_entity_poly.type
_entity_poly.pdbx_seq_one_letter_code
_entity_poly.pdbx_strand_id
1 'polypeptide(L)'
;VLRANQDEINKSVDAARKDNDFVYHERLPDSKLIETILAQPIAKSLPATFPITPDFRDLFASLVPIALNNALASFNSKRAEIMNIEINRLREATNVLNAFLASLNLPAAIEDRGGREIPPSVIEKANQIKRQGGINTLEKMFNELPTSLTRNKEILDETIRMLDDEERGDTELRNQFKERWTRTVSSTLTVPLRSEARKYMDIIQNAINADKIVQEKY
;
A
#
# COMPACT_ATOMS: atom_id res chain seq x y z
N VAL A 1 21.02 -9.81 -62.20
CA VAL A 1 21.51 -10.95 -61.37
C VAL A 1 20.96 -12.28 -61.89
N LEU A 2 19.64 -12.53 -61.90
CA LEU A 2 19.09 -13.81 -62.37
C LEU A 2 19.41 -14.18 -63.83
N ARG A 3 19.34 -13.22 -64.78
CA ARG A 3 19.71 -13.48 -66.19
C ARG A 3 21.20 -13.81 -66.37
N ALA A 4 22.07 -13.10 -65.66
CA ALA A 4 23.52 -13.35 -65.70
C ALA A 4 23.87 -14.74 -65.15
N ASN A 5 23.24 -15.14 -64.04
CA ASN A 5 23.41 -16.49 -63.49
C ASN A 5 22.88 -17.56 -64.45
N GLN A 6 21.78 -17.30 -65.17
CA GLN A 6 21.25 -18.23 -66.16
C GLN A 6 22.22 -18.42 -67.34
N ASP A 7 22.81 -17.33 -67.84
CA ASP A 7 23.79 -17.40 -68.92
C ASP A 7 25.05 -18.16 -68.50
N GLU A 8 25.49 -18.01 -67.24
CA GLU A 8 26.63 -18.75 -66.68
C GLU A 8 26.32 -20.23 -66.48
N ILE A 9 25.13 -20.57 -65.97
CA ILE A 9 24.65 -21.96 -65.86
C ILE A 9 24.61 -22.60 -67.24
N ASN A 10 24.03 -21.94 -68.24
CA ASN A 10 23.91 -22.47 -69.60
C ASN A 10 25.29 -22.74 -70.21
N LYS A 11 26.25 -21.81 -70.06
CA LYS A 11 27.63 -22.01 -70.51
C LYS A 11 28.30 -23.21 -69.83
N SER A 12 28.13 -23.37 -68.51
CA SER A 12 28.69 -24.50 -67.77
C SER A 12 28.07 -25.83 -68.19
N VAL A 13 26.77 -25.85 -68.48
CA VAL A 13 26.05 -27.03 -68.95
C VAL A 13 26.49 -27.42 -70.36
N ASP A 14 26.60 -26.46 -71.28
CA ASP A 14 27.03 -26.72 -72.67
C ASP A 14 28.47 -27.25 -72.73
N ALA A 15 29.37 -26.70 -71.90
CA ALA A 15 30.74 -27.19 -71.77
C ALA A 15 30.80 -28.62 -71.21
N ALA A 16 30.11 -28.89 -70.10
CA ALA A 16 30.06 -30.22 -69.48
C ALA A 16 29.44 -31.28 -70.41
N ARG A 17 28.39 -30.91 -71.16
CA ARG A 17 27.75 -31.79 -72.14
C ARG A 17 28.69 -32.15 -73.29
N LYS A 18 29.42 -31.16 -73.83
CA LYS A 18 30.42 -31.38 -74.88
C LYS A 18 31.47 -32.39 -74.41
N ASP A 19 32.08 -32.18 -73.24
CA ASP A 19 33.11 -33.09 -72.74
C ASP A 19 32.57 -34.50 -72.46
N ASN A 20 31.33 -34.61 -71.98
CA ASN A 20 30.69 -35.91 -71.75
C ASN A 20 30.38 -36.66 -73.06
N ASP A 21 29.91 -35.96 -74.11
CA ASP A 21 29.57 -36.55 -75.41
C ASP A 21 30.82 -36.98 -76.21
N PHE A 22 31.97 -36.32 -76.03
CA PHE A 22 33.21 -36.60 -76.78
C PHE A 22 34.24 -37.46 -76.02
N VAL A 23 34.29 -37.38 -74.69
CA VAL A 23 35.36 -38.02 -73.88
C VAL A 23 34.79 -39.03 -72.89
N TYR A 24 33.92 -38.61 -71.98
CA TYR A 24 33.62 -39.39 -70.76
C TYR A 24 32.49 -40.42 -70.92
N HIS A 25 31.49 -40.15 -71.76
CA HIS A 25 30.32 -41.02 -72.00
C HIS A 25 29.62 -41.49 -70.71
N GLU A 26 29.63 -40.64 -69.67
CA GLU A 26 29.06 -40.96 -68.37
C GLU A 26 27.52 -40.88 -68.42
N ARG A 27 26.86 -41.84 -67.78
CA ARG A 27 25.40 -41.90 -67.73
C ARG A 27 24.88 -40.89 -66.70
N LEU A 28 24.06 -39.95 -67.16
CA LEU A 28 23.36 -39.00 -66.29
C LEU A 28 22.46 -39.74 -65.29
N PRO A 29 22.68 -39.57 -63.97
CA PRO A 29 21.81 -40.14 -62.95
C PRO A 29 20.46 -39.41 -62.92
N ASP A 30 19.42 -40.11 -62.44
CA ASP A 30 18.13 -39.46 -62.16
C ASP A 30 18.29 -38.50 -60.97
N SER A 31 17.63 -37.35 -61.03
CA SER A 31 17.59 -36.30 -60.00
C SER A 31 17.35 -36.82 -58.57
N LYS A 32 16.61 -37.92 -58.43
CA LYS A 32 16.28 -38.55 -57.14
C LYS A 32 17.42 -39.37 -56.52
N LEU A 33 18.42 -39.74 -57.32
CA LEU A 33 19.59 -40.50 -56.90
C LEU A 33 20.74 -39.59 -56.48
N ILE A 34 20.62 -38.27 -56.71
CA ILE A 34 21.61 -37.28 -56.30
C ILE A 34 21.47 -37.03 -54.79
N GLU A 35 22.59 -37.06 -54.06
CA GLU A 35 22.60 -36.77 -52.63
C GLU A 35 22.09 -35.35 -52.35
N THR A 36 21.29 -35.21 -51.29
CA THR A 36 20.78 -33.90 -50.89
C THR A 36 21.91 -33.02 -50.36
N ILE A 37 22.03 -31.81 -50.90
CA ILE A 37 23.01 -30.82 -50.43
C ILE A 37 22.64 -30.42 -49.01
N LEU A 38 23.55 -30.65 -48.05
CA LEU A 38 23.35 -30.27 -46.65
C LEU A 38 23.38 -28.74 -46.50
N ALA A 39 22.30 -28.17 -45.99
CA ALA A 39 22.25 -26.75 -45.67
C ALA A 39 22.93 -26.50 -44.32
N GLN A 40 23.92 -25.60 -44.29
CA GLN A 40 24.58 -25.17 -43.07
C GLN A 40 23.93 -23.87 -42.55
N PRO A 41 23.31 -23.85 -41.36
CA PRO A 41 22.72 -22.64 -40.82
C PRO A 41 23.82 -21.66 -40.42
N ILE A 42 23.86 -20.51 -41.09
CA ILE A 42 24.85 -19.44 -40.87
C ILE A 42 24.46 -18.45 -39.77
N ALA A 43 23.23 -18.54 -39.24
CA ALA A 43 22.71 -17.60 -38.26
C ALA A 43 21.93 -18.33 -37.18
N LYS A 44 21.96 -17.77 -35.97
CA LYS A 44 21.15 -18.18 -34.82
C LYS A 44 20.32 -16.98 -34.36
N SER A 45 19.10 -17.25 -33.91
CA SER A 45 18.29 -16.22 -33.28
C SER A 45 18.94 -15.80 -31.96
N LEU A 46 19.10 -14.49 -31.76
CA LEU A 46 19.64 -13.95 -30.52
C LEU A 46 18.51 -13.81 -29.49
N PRO A 47 18.64 -14.33 -28.27
CA PRO A 47 17.63 -14.13 -27.24
C PRO A 47 17.59 -12.64 -26.86
N ALA A 48 16.38 -12.08 -26.82
CA ALA A 48 16.18 -10.71 -26.36
C ALA A 48 16.51 -10.64 -24.87
N THR A 49 17.66 -10.04 -24.55
CA THR A 49 18.07 -9.74 -23.18
C THR A 49 17.87 -8.27 -22.93
N PHE A 50 17.36 -7.95 -21.74
CA PHE A 50 17.19 -6.57 -21.31
C PHE A 50 18.44 -6.13 -20.53
N PRO A 51 18.96 -4.92 -20.76
CA PRO A 51 18.54 -3.94 -21.75
C PRO A 51 19.07 -4.21 -23.17
N ILE A 52 18.27 -3.85 -24.17
CA ILE A 52 18.62 -4.03 -25.61
C ILE A 52 19.56 -2.91 -26.09
N THR A 53 19.45 -1.71 -25.50
CA THR A 53 20.28 -0.55 -25.84
C THR A 53 21.53 -0.46 -24.95
N PRO A 54 22.70 -0.07 -25.52
CA PRO A 54 23.95 0.04 -24.77
C PRO A 54 23.88 1.04 -23.60
N ASP A 55 23.20 2.17 -23.82
CA ASP A 55 23.08 3.27 -22.86
C ASP A 55 21.71 3.28 -22.16
N PHE A 56 21.19 2.10 -21.82
CA PHE A 56 19.93 2.04 -21.09
C PHE A 56 20.09 2.59 -19.67
N ARG A 57 19.34 3.65 -19.37
CA ARG A 57 19.21 4.22 -18.03
C ARG A 57 17.78 4.02 -17.55
N ASP A 58 17.64 3.28 -16.45
CA ASP A 58 16.36 3.15 -15.79
C ASP A 58 15.99 4.45 -15.06
N LEU A 59 14.91 5.10 -15.49
CA LEU A 59 14.36 6.31 -14.87
C LEU A 59 13.79 6.03 -13.46
N PHE A 60 13.49 4.76 -13.16
CA PHE A 60 12.88 4.31 -11.91
C PHE A 60 13.83 3.45 -11.08
N ALA A 61 15.14 3.51 -11.30
CA ALA A 61 16.11 2.73 -10.53
C ALA A 61 16.03 2.97 -9.01
N SER A 62 15.60 4.16 -8.59
CA SER A 62 15.37 4.51 -7.18
C SER A 62 13.99 4.10 -6.65
N LEU A 63 13.08 3.65 -7.52
CA LEU A 63 11.75 3.24 -7.14
C LEU A 63 11.82 1.88 -6.45
N VAL A 64 11.28 1.83 -5.23
CA VAL A 64 11.23 0.60 -4.46
C VAL A 64 10.23 -0.37 -5.12
N PRO A 65 10.61 -1.65 -5.35
CA PRO A 65 9.69 -2.64 -5.90
C PRO A 65 8.44 -2.81 -5.03
N ILE A 66 7.28 -2.98 -5.67
CA ILE A 66 5.99 -3.17 -4.99
C ILE A 66 6.03 -4.39 -4.07
N ALA A 67 6.71 -5.47 -4.48
CA ALA A 67 6.88 -6.65 -3.65
C ALA A 67 7.59 -6.33 -2.33
N LEU A 68 8.62 -5.48 -2.36
CA LEU A 68 9.33 -5.03 -1.16
C LEU A 68 8.46 -4.10 -0.31
N ASN A 69 7.72 -3.18 -0.93
CA ASN A 69 6.80 -2.30 -0.20
C ASN A 69 5.70 -3.10 0.52
N ASN A 70 5.11 -4.09 -0.14
CA ASN A 70 4.11 -4.98 0.46
C ASN A 70 4.70 -5.82 1.60
N ALA A 71 5.92 -6.34 1.43
CA ALA A 71 6.61 -7.06 2.49
C ALA A 71 6.90 -6.17 3.71
N LEU A 72 7.34 -4.92 3.49
CA LEU A 72 7.57 -3.95 4.55
C LEU A 72 6.28 -3.53 5.26
N ALA A 73 5.19 -3.31 4.52
CA ALA A 73 3.89 -3.03 5.12
C ALA A 73 3.40 -4.20 6.00
N SER A 74 3.55 -5.43 5.51
CA SER A 74 3.21 -6.64 6.29
C SER A 74 4.09 -6.78 7.54
N PHE A 75 5.39 -6.54 7.41
CA PHE A 75 6.32 -6.56 8.54
C PHE A 75 5.95 -5.50 9.59
N ASN A 76 5.68 -4.26 9.18
CA ASN A 76 5.31 -3.19 10.09
C ASN A 76 3.99 -3.47 10.82
N SER A 77 3.01 -4.04 10.11
CA SER A 77 1.73 -4.46 10.70
C SER A 77 1.96 -5.53 11.78
N LYS A 78 2.69 -6.61 11.46
CA LYS A 78 3.01 -7.67 12.43
C LYS A 78 3.83 -7.16 13.62
N ARG A 79 4.79 -6.27 13.37
CA ARG A 79 5.57 -5.64 14.43
C ARG A 79 4.67 -4.84 15.37
N ALA A 80 3.77 -4.02 14.82
CA ALA A 80 2.83 -3.24 15.63
C ALA A 80 1.88 -4.14 16.43
N GLU A 81 1.40 -5.23 15.82
CA GLU A 81 0.56 -6.22 16.47
C GLU A 81 1.28 -6.86 17.67
N ILE A 82 2.48 -7.39 17.50
CA ILE A 82 3.28 -8.00 18.57
C ILE A 82 3.55 -6.98 19.68
N MET A 83 3.96 -5.76 19.32
CA MET A 83 4.21 -4.71 20.31
C MET A 83 2.94 -4.36 21.11
N ASN A 84 1.80 -4.22 20.44
CA ASN A 84 0.53 -3.90 21.11
C ASN A 84 0.09 -5.03 22.05
N ILE A 85 0.26 -6.29 21.66
CA ILE A 85 -0.03 -7.45 22.51
C ILE A 85 0.81 -7.40 23.79
N GLU A 86 2.13 -7.24 23.66
CA GLU A 86 3.01 -7.21 24.81
C GLU A 86 2.78 -5.98 25.70
N ILE A 87 2.54 -4.80 25.11
CA ILE A 87 2.19 -3.59 25.87
C ILE A 87 0.87 -3.78 26.64
N ASN A 88 -0.16 -4.35 26.00
CA ASN A 88 -1.43 -4.60 26.66
C ASN A 88 -1.28 -5.63 27.79
N ARG A 89 -0.52 -6.71 27.56
CA ARG A 89 -0.20 -7.71 28.58
C ARG A 89 0.49 -7.09 29.79
N LEU A 90 1.48 -6.20 29.57
CA LEU A 90 2.17 -5.49 30.65
C LEU A 90 1.25 -4.54 31.40
N ARG A 91 0.39 -3.79 30.69
CA ARG A 91 -0.61 -2.90 31.29
C ARG A 91 -1.60 -3.66 32.15
N GLU A 92 -2.13 -4.78 31.64
CA GLU A 92 -3.06 -5.64 32.37
C GLU A 92 -2.40 -6.24 33.62
N ALA A 93 -1.20 -6.82 33.49
CA ALA A 93 -0.48 -7.38 34.63
C ALA A 93 -0.17 -6.32 35.70
N THR A 94 0.21 -5.11 35.28
CA THR A 94 0.45 -3.99 36.20
C THR A 94 -0.83 -3.53 36.88
N ASN A 95 -1.95 -3.46 36.16
CA ASN A 95 -3.25 -3.09 36.71
C ASN A 95 -3.75 -4.14 37.73
N VAL A 96 -3.62 -5.43 37.42
CA VAL A 96 -3.97 -6.53 38.33
C VAL A 96 -3.10 -6.49 39.59
N LEU A 97 -1.79 -6.30 39.43
CA LEU A 97 -0.86 -6.20 40.56
C LEU A 97 -1.20 -4.99 41.44
N ASN A 98 -1.42 -3.82 40.85
CA ASN A 98 -1.80 -2.62 41.59
C ASN A 98 -3.13 -2.78 42.33
N ALA A 99 -4.12 -3.41 41.69
CA ALA A 99 -5.41 -3.71 42.32
C ALA A 99 -5.26 -4.69 43.50
N PHE A 100 -4.42 -5.73 43.35
CA PHE A 100 -4.15 -6.71 44.40
C PHE A 100 -3.38 -6.09 45.58
N LEU A 101 -2.37 -5.26 45.30
CA LEU A 101 -1.65 -4.53 46.34
C LEU A 101 -2.59 -3.56 47.08
N ALA A 102 -3.46 -2.86 46.36
CA ALA A 102 -4.45 -1.97 46.96
C ALA A 102 -5.44 -2.74 47.85
N SER A 103 -5.92 -3.93 47.43
CA SER A 103 -6.85 -4.74 48.24
C SER A 103 -6.21 -5.30 49.51
N LEU A 104 -4.88 -5.45 49.52
CA LEU A 104 -4.10 -5.84 50.70
C LEU A 104 -3.60 -4.62 51.51
N ASN A 105 -3.97 -3.40 51.11
CA ASN A 105 -3.49 -2.14 51.67
C ASN A 105 -1.94 -2.04 51.67
N LEU A 106 -1.27 -2.63 50.69
CA LEU A 106 0.19 -2.61 50.55
C LEU A 106 0.63 -1.47 49.61
N PRO A 107 1.77 -0.80 49.88
CA PRO A 107 2.71 -1.03 51.00
C PRO A 107 2.31 -0.32 52.32
N ALA A 108 1.23 0.46 52.33
CA ALA A 108 0.81 1.27 53.47
C ALA A 108 0.68 0.48 54.79
N ALA A 109 0.20 -0.76 54.75
CA ALA A 109 0.03 -1.64 55.91
C ALA A 109 1.35 -2.06 56.58
N ILE A 110 2.48 -2.04 55.86
CA ILE A 110 3.81 -2.37 56.41
C ILE A 110 4.52 -1.10 56.90
N GLU A 111 4.26 0.03 56.26
CA GLU A 111 4.89 1.30 56.57
C GLU A 111 4.25 2.00 57.78
N ASP A 112 2.99 1.67 58.11
CA ASP A 112 2.30 2.22 59.26
C ASP A 112 2.80 1.60 60.57
N ARG A 113 3.78 2.26 61.19
CA ARG A 113 4.40 1.82 62.45
C ARG A 113 3.63 2.26 63.71
N GLY A 114 2.49 2.94 63.59
CA GLY A 114 1.81 3.46 64.79
C GLY A 114 0.46 4.18 64.61
N GLY A 115 -0.17 4.13 63.44
CA GLY A 115 -1.53 4.62 63.17
C GLY A 115 -1.75 6.13 63.26
N ARG A 116 -0.69 6.92 63.51
CA ARG A 116 -0.76 8.37 63.73
C ARG A 116 -0.18 9.20 62.58
N GLU A 117 0.64 8.59 61.72
CA GLU A 117 1.32 9.28 60.62
C GLU A 117 0.88 8.69 59.28
N ILE A 118 0.77 9.56 58.27
CA ILE A 118 0.41 9.12 56.92
C ILE A 118 1.57 8.31 56.33
N PRO A 119 1.34 7.11 55.77
CA PRO A 119 2.40 6.29 55.21
C PRO A 119 3.24 7.04 54.15
N PRO A 120 4.58 6.90 54.15
CA PRO A 120 5.47 7.58 53.22
C PRO A 120 5.13 7.30 51.76
N SER A 121 4.69 6.09 51.41
CA SER A 121 4.25 5.75 50.05
C SER A 121 3.04 6.56 49.57
N VAL A 122 2.11 6.91 50.46
CA VAL A 122 0.94 7.74 50.15
C VAL A 122 1.37 9.20 49.95
N ILE A 123 2.28 9.69 50.79
CA ILE A 123 2.85 11.04 50.68
C ILE A 123 3.63 11.20 49.37
N GLU A 124 4.42 10.20 48.98
CA GLU A 124 5.17 10.21 47.72
C GLU A 124 4.22 10.27 46.51
N LYS A 125 3.18 9.43 46.48
CA LYS A 125 2.14 9.47 45.44
C LYS A 125 1.41 10.80 45.40
N ALA A 126 1.06 11.37 46.56
CA ALA A 126 0.41 12.68 46.64
C ALA A 126 1.31 13.81 46.08
N ASN A 127 2.61 13.77 46.41
CA ASN A 127 3.60 14.71 45.86
C ASN A 127 3.77 14.54 44.35
N GLN A 128 3.74 13.31 43.83
CA GLN A 128 3.79 13.03 42.41
C GLN A 128 2.57 13.63 41.68
N ILE A 129 1.36 13.41 42.20
CA ILE A 129 0.12 13.99 41.65
C ILE A 129 0.20 15.53 41.66
N LYS A 130 0.68 16.12 42.77
CA LYS A 130 0.87 17.58 42.88
C LYS A 130 1.87 18.12 41.86
N ARG A 131 2.98 17.42 41.62
CA ARG A 131 3.97 17.77 40.59
C ARG A 131 3.41 17.69 39.17
N GLN A 132 2.48 16.76 38.93
CA GLN A 132 1.80 16.60 37.65
C GLN A 132 0.71 17.65 37.39
N GLY A 133 0.47 18.58 38.32
CA GLY A 133 -0.54 19.63 38.20
C GLY A 133 -1.85 19.35 38.94
N GLY A 134 -1.94 18.20 39.63
CA GLY A 134 -3.05 17.85 40.50
C GLY A 134 -4.38 17.72 39.77
N ILE A 135 -5.46 18.15 40.44
CA ILE A 135 -6.81 18.09 39.88
C ILE A 135 -7.01 19.09 38.73
N ASN A 136 -6.35 20.24 38.78
CA ASN A 136 -6.50 21.31 37.78
C ASN A 136 -6.13 20.86 36.37
N THR A 137 -5.14 19.98 36.25
CA THR A 137 -4.76 19.40 34.95
C THR A 137 -5.81 18.45 34.41
N LEU A 138 -6.45 17.66 35.28
CA LEU A 138 -7.56 16.79 34.87
C LEU A 138 -8.77 17.62 34.46
N GLU A 139 -9.16 18.62 35.26
CA GLU A 139 -10.27 19.52 34.93
C GLU A 139 -10.02 20.26 33.61
N LYS A 140 -8.80 20.71 33.36
CA LYS A 140 -8.43 21.33 32.08
C LYS A 140 -8.63 20.36 30.91
N MET A 141 -8.14 19.13 31.01
CA MET A 141 -8.31 18.11 29.97
C MET A 141 -9.80 17.79 29.75
N PHE A 142 -10.58 17.66 30.82
CA PHE A 142 -12.03 17.43 30.75
C PHE A 142 -12.77 18.58 30.07
N ASN A 143 -12.38 19.83 30.34
CA ASN A 143 -12.98 21.00 29.71
C ASN A 143 -12.59 21.13 28.22
N GLU A 144 -11.42 20.64 27.82
CA GLU A 144 -10.95 20.67 26.42
C GLU A 144 -11.57 19.57 25.54
N LEU A 145 -11.97 18.43 26.13
CA LEU A 145 -12.55 17.29 25.39
C LEU A 145 -13.80 17.67 24.57
N PRO A 146 -14.85 18.30 25.13
CA PRO A 146 -16.02 18.72 24.35
C PRO A 146 -15.67 19.71 23.25
N THR A 147 -14.74 20.64 23.50
CA THR A 147 -14.32 21.63 22.50
C THR A 147 -13.65 20.97 21.31
N SER A 148 -12.76 20.00 21.55
CA SER A 148 -12.11 19.25 20.48
C SER A 148 -13.10 18.40 19.69
N LEU A 149 -14.08 17.81 20.37
CA LEU A 149 -15.14 17.01 19.74
C LEU A 149 -16.03 17.85 18.84
N THR A 150 -16.52 18.99 19.35
CA THR A 150 -17.33 19.95 18.59
C THR A 150 -16.58 20.43 17.36
N ARG A 151 -15.31 20.80 17.50
CA ARG A 151 -14.48 21.21 16.36
C ARG A 151 -14.37 20.14 15.28
N ASN A 152 -14.12 18.88 15.66
CA ASN A 152 -14.03 17.79 14.69
C ASN A 152 -15.37 17.52 13.99
N LYS A 153 -16.48 17.66 14.73
CA LYS A 153 -17.82 17.53 14.18
C LYS A 153 -18.14 18.66 13.21
N GLU A 154 -17.84 19.91 13.55
CA GLU A 154 -18.05 21.06 12.67
C GLU A 154 -17.30 20.92 11.35
N ILE A 155 -16.04 20.47 11.38
CA ILE A 155 -15.26 20.20 10.17
C ILE A 155 -15.94 19.13 9.32
N LEU A 156 -16.40 18.03 9.93
CA LEU A 156 -17.08 16.96 9.20
C LEU A 156 -18.41 17.44 8.61
N ASP A 157 -19.23 18.13 9.39
CA ASP A 157 -20.52 18.67 8.96
C ASP A 157 -20.34 19.67 7.81
N GLU A 158 -19.32 20.54 7.85
CA GLU A 158 -18.98 21.46 6.78
C GLU A 158 -18.54 20.71 5.51
N THR A 159 -17.71 19.67 5.63
CA THR A 159 -17.29 18.86 4.48
C THR A 159 -18.47 18.15 3.80
N ILE A 160 -19.40 17.60 4.57
CA ILE A 160 -20.62 16.97 4.04
C ILE A 160 -21.50 18.02 3.37
N ARG A 161 -21.67 19.19 4.00
CA ARG A 161 -22.45 20.29 3.42
C ARG A 161 -21.87 20.75 2.07
N MET A 162 -20.54 20.86 1.95
CA MET A 162 -19.90 21.20 0.66
C MET A 162 -20.21 20.18 -0.44
N LEU A 163 -20.24 18.88 -0.09
CA LEU A 163 -20.61 17.82 -1.04
C LEU A 163 -22.09 17.90 -1.43
N ASP A 164 -22.99 18.18 -0.47
CA ASP A 164 -24.42 18.33 -0.72
C ASP A 164 -24.74 19.56 -1.56
N ASP A 165 -24.07 20.69 -1.30
CA ASP A 165 -24.24 21.94 -2.05
C ASP A 165 -23.75 21.77 -3.51
N GLU A 166 -22.64 21.07 -3.74
CA GLU A 166 -22.15 20.78 -5.10
C GLU A 166 -23.08 19.82 -5.84
N GLU A 167 -23.57 18.75 -5.18
CA GLU A 167 -24.52 17.80 -5.78
C GLU A 167 -25.85 18.48 -6.15
N ARG A 168 -26.34 19.39 -5.30
CA ARG A 168 -27.52 20.21 -5.59
C ARG A 168 -27.28 21.10 -6.81
N GLY A 169 -26.14 21.80 -6.87
CA GLY A 169 -25.75 22.62 -8.01
C GLY A 169 -25.61 21.82 -9.31
N ASP A 170 -25.05 20.59 -9.25
CA ASP A 170 -24.98 19.68 -10.39
C ASP A 170 -26.35 19.29 -10.90
N THR A 171 -27.27 18.98 -9.99
CA THR A 171 -28.62 18.56 -10.31
C THR A 171 -29.41 19.71 -10.96
N GLU A 172 -29.29 20.92 -10.42
CA GLU A 172 -29.88 22.13 -10.98
C GLU A 172 -29.35 22.42 -12.39
N LEU A 173 -28.04 22.40 -12.58
CA LEU A 173 -27.41 22.67 -13.89
C LEU A 173 -27.74 21.58 -14.91
N ARG A 174 -27.79 20.31 -14.49
CA ARG A 174 -28.22 19.21 -15.37
C ARG A 174 -29.68 19.37 -15.80
N ASN A 175 -30.56 19.81 -14.90
CA ASN A 175 -31.97 20.07 -15.22
C ASN A 175 -32.14 21.25 -16.19
N GLN A 176 -31.34 22.31 -16.03
CA GLN A 176 -31.40 23.50 -16.88
C GLN A 176 -30.78 23.27 -18.28
N PHE A 177 -29.59 22.65 -18.32
CA PHE A 177 -28.77 22.60 -19.53
C PHE A 177 -28.82 21.25 -20.27
N LYS A 178 -29.39 20.20 -19.66
CA LYS A 178 -29.63 18.86 -20.24
C LYS A 178 -28.49 18.38 -21.15
N GLU A 179 -28.68 18.42 -22.47
CA GLU A 179 -27.73 17.94 -23.47
C GLU A 179 -26.39 18.71 -23.50
N ARG A 180 -26.34 19.93 -22.97
CA ARG A 180 -25.10 20.72 -22.83
C ARG A 180 -24.32 20.37 -21.56
N TRP A 181 -24.89 19.59 -20.64
CA TRP A 181 -24.30 19.23 -19.35
C TRP A 181 -23.95 17.74 -19.30
N THR A 182 -22.85 17.38 -19.95
CA THR A 182 -22.41 15.98 -20.16
C THR A 182 -21.40 15.47 -19.13
N ARG A 183 -21.15 16.24 -18.05
CA ARG A 183 -20.21 15.84 -16.99
C ARG A 183 -20.76 14.67 -16.17
N THR A 184 -19.85 13.87 -15.61
CA THR A 184 -20.17 12.79 -14.68
C THR A 184 -21.03 13.31 -13.53
N VAL A 185 -22.04 12.53 -13.15
CA VAL A 185 -22.94 12.87 -12.04
C VAL A 185 -22.14 12.98 -10.75
N SER A 186 -22.36 14.06 -10.02
CA SER A 186 -21.60 14.37 -8.82
C SER A 186 -21.88 13.39 -7.68
N SER A 187 -23.11 12.86 -7.62
CA SER A 187 -23.45 11.75 -6.72
C SER A 187 -22.59 10.51 -6.95
N THR A 188 -22.20 10.22 -8.20
CA THR A 188 -21.31 9.10 -8.54
C THR A 188 -19.85 9.42 -8.23
N LEU A 189 -19.41 10.66 -8.47
CA LEU A 189 -18.03 11.09 -8.23
C LEU A 189 -17.69 11.17 -6.73
N THR A 190 -18.66 11.56 -5.91
CA THR A 190 -18.47 11.81 -4.46
C THR A 190 -18.69 10.58 -3.57
N VAL A 191 -19.09 9.43 -4.14
CA VAL A 191 -19.26 8.16 -3.41
C VAL A 191 -18.08 7.81 -2.47
N PRO A 192 -16.80 7.82 -2.91
CA PRO A 192 -15.69 7.49 -2.01
C PRO A 192 -15.56 8.48 -0.85
N LEU A 193 -15.74 9.78 -1.11
CA LEU A 193 -15.66 10.83 -0.09
C LEU A 193 -16.79 10.69 0.93
N ARG A 194 -18.02 10.40 0.48
CA ARG A 194 -19.16 10.15 1.38
C ARG A 194 -18.97 8.88 2.20
N SER A 195 -18.32 7.85 1.64
CA SER A 195 -17.95 6.64 2.39
C SER A 195 -16.93 6.94 3.50
N GLU A 196 -15.92 7.76 3.22
CA GLU A 196 -14.96 8.23 4.22
C GLU A 196 -15.63 9.09 5.30
N ALA A 197 -16.51 10.02 4.91
CA ALA A 197 -17.26 10.84 5.85
C ALA A 197 -18.08 9.99 6.84
N ARG A 198 -18.72 8.92 6.37
CA ARG A 198 -19.43 7.96 7.24
C ARG A 198 -18.49 7.26 8.23
N LYS A 199 -17.31 6.82 7.78
CA LYS A 199 -16.32 6.22 8.68
C LYS A 199 -15.91 7.19 9.79
N TYR A 200 -15.68 8.46 9.46
CA TYR A 200 -15.35 9.48 10.47
C TYR A 200 -16.51 9.75 11.41
N MET A 201 -17.75 9.73 10.92
CA MET A 201 -18.95 9.83 11.77
C MET A 201 -19.00 8.68 12.78
N ASP A 202 -18.74 7.44 12.35
CA ASP A 202 -18.70 6.27 13.24
C ASP A 202 -17.57 6.39 14.29
N ILE A 203 -16.40 6.90 13.88
CA ILE A 203 -15.27 7.16 14.80
C ILE A 203 -15.64 8.22 15.83
N ILE A 204 -16.29 9.32 15.43
CA ILE A 204 -16.76 10.36 16.35
C ILE A 204 -17.80 9.78 17.31
N GLN A 205 -18.72 8.94 16.83
CA GLN A 205 -19.72 8.31 17.68
C GLN A 205 -19.07 7.38 18.73
N ASN A 206 -18.05 6.62 18.33
CA ASN A 206 -17.27 5.80 19.25
C ASN A 206 -16.50 6.65 20.26
N ALA A 207 -15.96 7.79 19.84
CA ALA A 207 -15.30 8.74 20.73
C ALA A 207 -16.27 9.32 21.77
N ILE A 208 -17.49 9.71 21.37
CA ILE A 208 -18.55 10.16 22.31
C ILE A 208 -18.83 9.11 23.38
N ASN A 209 -18.91 7.83 22.99
CA ASN A 209 -19.15 6.75 23.94
C ASN A 209 -17.95 6.54 24.87
N ALA A 210 -16.72 6.65 24.37
CA ALA A 210 -15.51 6.57 25.18
C ALA A 210 -15.43 7.74 26.18
N ASP A 211 -15.75 8.96 25.76
CA ASP A 211 -15.78 10.14 26.61
C ASP A 211 -16.78 9.99 27.75
N LYS A 212 -17.97 9.41 27.49
CA LYS A 212 -18.95 9.09 28.54
C LYS A 212 -18.40 8.13 29.59
N ILE A 213 -17.72 7.06 29.16
CA ILE A 213 -17.10 6.09 30.09
C ILE A 213 -16.04 6.77 30.95
N VAL A 214 -15.27 7.71 30.39
CA VAL A 214 -14.26 8.46 31.12
C VAL A 214 -14.91 9.46 32.10
N GLN A 215 -16.00 10.11 31.70
CA GLN A 215 -16.79 11.01 32.57
C GLN A 215 -17.46 10.27 33.73
N GLU A 216 -17.99 9.05 33.51
CA GLU A 216 -18.59 8.24 34.57
C GLU A 216 -17.57 7.73 35.60
N LYS A 217 -16.29 7.59 35.19
CA LYS A 217 -15.21 7.12 36.05
C LYS A 217 -14.49 8.23 36.81
N TYR A 218 -14.63 9.48 36.37
CA TYR A 218 -14.06 10.67 37.01
C TYR A 218 -14.91 11.10 38.21
#